data_AF-A0A1F1UAW7-F1
#
_entry.id   AF-A0A1F1UAW7-F1
#
_cell.length_a   1.000
_cell.length_b   1.000
_cell.length_c   1.000
_cell.angle_alpha   90.00
_cell.angle_beta   90.00
_cell.angle_gamma   90.00
#
_symmetry.space_group_name_H-M   'P 1'
#
loop_
_entity.id
_entity.type
_entity.pdbx_description
1 polymer ?
#
loop_
_entity_poly.entity_id
_entity_poly.type
_entity_poly.pdbx_seq_one_letter_code
_entity_poly.pdbx_strand_id
1 'polypeptide(L)'
;MRGHQPDNSQPAPNGPAHTRGLSRRTFITLAAGAAAAAVFLPGTTSRGLTSGGLRIVATTGILADLTRNVVGPDVHVSALVPEGADPHSFEPTPRAMRDIALADLAFSNYLMLEEQSIIRAIDANIGADATHIALAEEASGYGAEIIPLVESRSLDAVWLGLRVATANGAGTRRGDATRLGLVSAEGPGTVFAFVTGTFGRPEKVFDSSLPDNARENITNLPPGAHTHMSWAFTEPGIYTLSFRATPATSGALGNKPSGTLGNNSGGTLGGEARGAGADTASPDAADASGAVVSTLRIAVGVSPEDAIADMPAGVAGAGPRIVGKGHADITVDTAKRRLVLRVDEPQPEDIPLENTVIHVPPKALQPIPADPAFRFIGRPGTDVYQLPQAVLGKHVHGEIDPHLWHDVSNAQAYVEVIRDQVIKKDPRNASRYRGNASAYIARLDEVDDYVARSIASIPERNRNLVTTHEAYGYLANRYGLDVAGSVSPSPGQEPSLAERRRLAATLRDLNVPAVFIEQTAGGTAQSLRDAAQLAGVGVAPIWGDAFTPGVNTYELLMRANADSLARSLGGKPLGEHDAPGR
;
A
#
# COMPACT_ATOMS: atom_id res chain seq x y z
N MET A 1 61.57 -31.75 -12.67
CA MET A 1 61.92 -31.12 -13.97
C MET A 1 60.83 -30.06 -14.22
N ARG A 2 61.14 -28.76 -14.24
CA ARG A 2 61.45 -27.92 -15.42
C ARG A 2 60.38 -28.02 -16.53
N GLY A 3 59.72 -26.96 -17.03
CA GLY A 3 59.52 -25.59 -16.51
C GLY A 3 60.33 -24.44 -17.14
N HIS A 4 59.76 -23.70 -18.13
CA HIS A 4 60.09 -22.29 -18.46
C HIS A 4 59.08 -21.60 -19.43
N GLN A 5 59.19 -20.26 -19.58
CA GLN A 5 58.41 -19.28 -20.39
C GLN A 5 59.12 -18.95 -21.75
N PRO A 6 58.74 -17.95 -22.61
CA PRO A 6 57.65 -16.92 -22.61
C PRO A 6 56.73 -17.04 -23.88
N ASP A 7 56.15 -16.06 -24.64
CA ASP A 7 56.13 -14.57 -24.71
C ASP A 7 54.89 -13.99 -25.49
N ASN A 8 54.95 -12.74 -26.00
CA ASN A 8 53.87 -11.87 -26.54
C ASN A 8 53.75 -11.73 -28.08
N SER A 9 52.67 -11.08 -28.55
CA SER A 9 52.67 -10.18 -29.74
C SER A 9 51.48 -9.17 -29.77
N GLN A 10 51.75 -7.86 -29.59
CA GLN A 10 50.91 -6.69 -29.96
C GLN A 10 51.83 -5.43 -30.00
N PRO A 11 51.52 -4.29 -30.67
CA PRO A 11 50.31 -3.46 -30.46
C PRO A 11 49.78 -2.70 -31.74
N ALA A 12 49.01 -1.61 -31.55
CA ALA A 12 48.42 -0.70 -32.58
C ALA A 12 49.33 0.57 -32.83
N PRO A 13 48.92 1.85 -33.15
CA PRO A 13 47.59 2.53 -33.27
C PRO A 13 47.45 3.66 -34.37
N ASN A 14 46.46 4.57 -34.22
CA ASN A 14 46.39 6.01 -34.61
C ASN A 14 45.58 6.55 -35.84
N GLY A 15 45.05 7.78 -35.68
CA GLY A 15 44.63 8.78 -36.70
C GLY A 15 45.44 10.10 -36.53
N PRO A 16 44.97 11.35 -36.79
CA PRO A 16 43.67 11.84 -37.33
C PRO A 16 43.72 13.08 -38.32
N ALA A 17 42.54 13.63 -38.68
CA ALA A 17 42.19 15.08 -38.84
C ALA A 17 42.41 15.97 -40.13
N HIS A 18 41.39 16.83 -40.38
CA HIS A 18 41.34 18.25 -40.87
C HIS A 18 41.43 18.78 -42.35
N THR A 19 40.24 19.09 -42.93
CA THR A 19 39.78 20.43 -43.48
C THR A 19 40.11 21.01 -44.90
N ARG A 20 39.14 21.83 -45.41
CA ARG A 20 39.12 22.84 -46.53
C ARG A 20 39.10 22.32 -47.99
N GLY A 21 38.37 22.91 -48.96
CA GLY A 21 37.28 23.91 -48.94
C GLY A 21 37.03 24.66 -50.29
N LEU A 22 35.78 25.13 -50.53
CA LEU A 22 35.30 26.17 -51.52
C LEU A 22 35.59 25.98 -53.05
N SER A 23 34.88 26.60 -54.04
CA SER A 23 33.48 27.11 -54.19
C SER A 23 33.22 27.65 -55.64
N ARG A 24 31.96 27.65 -56.14
CA ARG A 24 31.29 28.53 -57.18
C ARG A 24 29.96 27.84 -57.61
N ARG A 25 28.76 28.43 -57.77
CA ARG A 25 28.23 29.69 -58.38
C ARG A 25 28.26 29.71 -59.92
N THR A 26 27.16 29.83 -60.70
CA THR A 26 25.69 29.88 -60.38
C THR A 26 24.88 29.03 -61.41
N PHE A 27 23.80 29.34 -62.16
CA PHE A 27 22.89 30.49 -62.42
C PHE A 27 21.64 30.02 -63.26
N ILE A 28 20.61 30.89 -63.48
CA ILE A 28 19.61 30.88 -64.62
C ILE A 28 18.55 29.72 -64.66
N THR A 29 17.22 29.89 -64.83
CA THR A 29 16.30 31.06 -64.96
C THR A 29 14.83 30.73 -64.59
N LEU A 30 14.02 31.80 -64.42
CA LEU A 30 12.54 31.92 -64.50
C LEU A 30 11.97 31.53 -65.92
N ALA A 31 10.66 31.41 -66.22
CA ALA A 31 9.37 31.53 -65.50
C ALA A 31 8.20 30.93 -66.36
N ALA A 32 6.95 31.15 -65.93
CA ALA A 32 5.65 30.87 -66.57
C ALA A 32 5.16 29.41 -66.54
N GLY A 33 3.84 29.14 -66.48
CA GLY A 33 2.72 30.08 -66.28
C GLY A 33 1.43 29.65 -66.98
N ALA A 34 0.62 28.81 -66.34
CA ALA A 34 -0.71 28.43 -66.82
C ALA A 34 -1.66 28.15 -65.63
N ALA A 35 -2.91 28.58 -65.74
CA ALA A 35 -3.96 28.30 -64.76
C ALA A 35 -4.89 27.18 -65.27
N ALA A 36 -5.32 26.30 -64.37
CA ALA A 36 -6.35 25.29 -64.61
C ALA A 36 -7.30 25.23 -63.40
N ALA A 37 -8.57 24.91 -63.65
CA ALA A 37 -9.64 25.08 -62.67
C ALA A 37 -9.53 24.13 -61.45
N ALA A 38 -9.87 24.64 -60.27
CA ALA A 38 -9.98 23.84 -59.06
C ALA A 38 -11.23 22.94 -59.13
N VAL A 39 -11.02 21.62 -59.18
CA VAL A 39 -12.10 20.65 -58.92
C VAL A 39 -12.34 20.61 -57.42
N PHE A 40 -13.50 21.09 -56.99
CA PHE A 40 -13.97 20.89 -55.61
C PHE A 40 -14.36 19.43 -55.41
N LEU A 41 -13.37 18.60 -55.07
CA LEU A 41 -13.62 17.37 -54.34
C LEU A 41 -14.22 17.77 -52.97
N PRO A 42 -15.37 17.20 -52.55
CA PRO A 42 -15.86 17.41 -51.19
C PRO A 42 -14.85 16.77 -50.25
N GLY A 43 -14.07 17.62 -49.55
CA GLY A 43 -13.06 17.16 -48.62
C GLY A 43 -13.70 16.26 -47.58
N THR A 44 -13.17 15.04 -47.43
CA THR A 44 -13.53 14.17 -46.31
C THR A 44 -13.28 14.93 -45.03
N THR A 45 -14.34 15.31 -44.33
CA THR A 45 -14.24 16.04 -43.08
C THR A 45 -13.44 15.18 -42.11
N SER A 46 -12.21 15.59 -41.82
CA SER A 46 -11.48 15.09 -40.67
C SER A 46 -12.38 15.33 -39.47
N ARG A 47 -12.83 14.23 -38.83
CA ARG A 47 -13.69 14.26 -37.65
C ARG A 47 -12.87 14.92 -36.54
N GLY A 48 -13.02 16.24 -36.42
CA GLY A 48 -12.21 17.06 -35.55
C GLY A 48 -12.27 16.52 -34.14
N LEU A 49 -11.11 16.38 -33.50
CA LEU A 49 -11.02 16.06 -32.09
C LEU A 49 -11.68 17.22 -31.32
N THR A 50 -12.92 17.00 -30.87
CA THR A 50 -13.71 17.99 -30.16
C THR A 50 -13.07 18.27 -28.79
N SER A 51 -12.34 19.37 -28.70
CA SER A 51 -11.78 19.89 -27.45
C SER A 51 -12.91 20.32 -26.51
N GLY A 52 -13.37 19.39 -25.66
CA GLY A 52 -14.50 19.59 -24.74
C GLY A 52 -15.25 18.32 -24.32
N GLY A 53 -14.76 17.12 -24.63
CA GLY A 53 -15.25 15.86 -24.04
C GLY A 53 -14.54 15.57 -22.72
N LEU A 54 -15.30 15.07 -21.73
CA LEU A 54 -14.82 14.75 -20.38
C LEU A 54 -13.65 13.76 -20.41
N ARG A 55 -12.61 14.02 -19.59
CA ARG A 55 -11.42 13.18 -19.45
C ARG A 55 -11.30 12.67 -18.02
N ILE A 56 -11.27 11.35 -17.86
CA ILE A 56 -11.18 10.69 -16.55
C ILE A 56 -9.90 9.86 -16.48
N VAL A 57 -9.21 10.00 -15.37
CA VAL A 57 -8.12 9.11 -14.95
C VAL A 57 -8.66 8.13 -13.90
N ALA A 58 -8.24 6.88 -13.97
CA ALA A 58 -8.37 5.93 -12.88
C ALA A 58 -7.00 5.32 -12.59
N THR A 59 -6.70 4.95 -11.35
CA THR A 59 -5.40 4.37 -11.00
C THR A 59 -5.20 3.00 -11.64
N THR A 60 -6.06 2.02 -11.35
CA THR A 60 -5.97 0.64 -11.86
C THR A 60 -6.81 0.40 -13.12
N GLY A 61 -6.51 -0.69 -13.83
CA GLY A 61 -7.31 -1.16 -14.96
C GLY A 61 -8.76 -1.49 -14.57
N ILE A 62 -8.97 -2.05 -13.37
CA ILE A 62 -10.28 -2.43 -12.83
C ILE A 62 -11.16 -1.18 -12.69
N LEU A 63 -10.66 -0.15 -11.99
CA LEU A 63 -11.40 1.11 -11.81
C LEU A 63 -11.69 1.82 -13.14
N ALA A 64 -10.78 1.71 -14.11
CA ALA A 64 -10.99 2.24 -15.44
C ALA A 64 -12.11 1.51 -16.21
N ASP A 65 -12.27 0.18 -16.04
CA ASP A 65 -13.35 -0.59 -16.66
C ASP A 65 -14.72 -0.33 -15.99
N LEU A 66 -14.76 -0.30 -14.64
CA LEU A 66 -15.96 0.13 -13.90
C LEU A 66 -16.43 1.51 -14.39
N THR A 67 -15.48 2.45 -14.53
CA THR A 67 -15.74 3.80 -15.02
C THR A 67 -16.26 3.80 -16.46
N ARG A 68 -15.63 3.07 -17.39
CA ARG A 68 -16.06 3.00 -18.80
C ARG A 68 -17.50 2.52 -18.95
N ASN A 69 -17.90 1.53 -18.15
CA ASN A 69 -19.27 1.03 -18.15
C ASN A 69 -20.29 2.10 -17.71
N VAL A 70 -19.96 2.95 -16.73
CA VAL A 70 -20.80 4.10 -16.34
C VAL A 70 -20.82 5.19 -17.42
N VAL A 71 -19.67 5.60 -17.94
CA VAL A 71 -19.59 6.84 -18.75
C VAL A 71 -19.85 6.62 -20.25
N GLY A 72 -19.63 5.41 -20.75
CA GLY A 72 -19.78 5.06 -22.16
C GLY A 72 -18.65 5.57 -23.06
N PRO A 73 -18.67 5.21 -24.36
CA PRO A 73 -17.52 5.33 -25.27
C PRO A 73 -17.16 6.76 -25.71
N ASP A 74 -17.96 7.78 -25.38
CA ASP A 74 -17.70 9.17 -25.75
C ASP A 74 -16.84 9.93 -24.71
N VAL A 75 -16.56 9.31 -23.55
CA VAL A 75 -15.75 9.87 -22.47
C VAL A 75 -14.40 9.15 -22.44
N HIS A 76 -13.31 9.90 -22.34
CA HIS A 76 -11.96 9.33 -22.37
C HIS A 76 -11.53 8.85 -20.98
N VAL A 77 -11.47 7.52 -20.77
CA VAL A 77 -11.04 6.90 -19.51
C VAL A 77 -9.69 6.19 -19.66
N SER A 78 -8.65 6.70 -18.99
CA SER A 78 -7.30 6.13 -18.96
C SER A 78 -6.96 5.55 -17.58
N ALA A 79 -6.42 4.33 -17.56
CA ALA A 79 -5.76 3.76 -16.38
C ALA A 79 -4.32 4.30 -16.27
N LEU A 80 -3.80 4.50 -15.05
CA LEU A 80 -2.40 4.88 -14.81
C LEU A 80 -1.48 3.66 -14.76
N VAL A 81 -1.89 2.64 -14.01
CA VAL A 81 -1.22 1.33 -13.91
C VAL A 81 -1.59 0.50 -15.16
N PRO A 82 -0.61 0.05 -15.97
CA PRO A 82 -0.85 -0.78 -17.15
C PRO A 82 -1.44 -2.17 -16.84
N GLU A 83 -2.00 -2.83 -17.85
CA GLU A 83 -2.34 -4.26 -17.76
C GLU A 83 -1.10 -5.09 -17.38
N GLY A 84 -1.27 -6.04 -16.47
CA GLY A 84 -0.21 -6.88 -15.89
C GLY A 84 0.70 -6.20 -14.86
N ALA A 85 0.63 -4.88 -14.67
CA ALA A 85 1.46 -4.17 -13.69
C ALA A 85 0.82 -4.14 -12.28
N ASP A 86 1.66 -4.26 -11.26
CA ASP A 86 1.28 -4.26 -9.84
C ASP A 86 1.06 -2.81 -9.32
N PRO A 87 -0.12 -2.46 -8.77
CA PRO A 87 -0.40 -1.11 -8.26
C PRO A 87 0.36 -0.75 -6.97
N HIS A 88 0.79 -1.74 -6.19
CA HIS A 88 1.53 -1.55 -4.94
C HIS A 88 3.00 -1.13 -5.16
N SER A 89 3.51 -1.31 -6.40
CA SER A 89 4.91 -1.02 -6.76
C SER A 89 5.09 -0.19 -8.04
N PHE A 90 4.00 0.34 -8.62
CA PHE A 90 4.05 1.10 -9.88
C PHE A 90 4.40 2.59 -9.69
N GLU A 91 5.47 3.03 -10.36
CA GLU A 91 5.92 4.42 -10.41
C GLU A 91 5.33 5.20 -11.61
N PRO A 92 4.68 6.37 -11.40
CA PRO A 92 4.09 7.19 -12.46
C PRO A 92 5.03 7.59 -13.60
N THR A 93 4.71 7.14 -14.82
CA THR A 93 5.44 7.53 -16.03
C THR A 93 5.17 8.99 -16.44
N PRO A 94 6.05 9.65 -17.23
CA PRO A 94 5.78 10.97 -17.81
C PRO A 94 4.50 11.05 -18.66
N ARG A 95 3.99 9.91 -19.15
CA ARG A 95 2.67 9.83 -19.78
C ARG A 95 1.54 9.90 -18.75
N ALA A 96 1.63 9.13 -17.67
CA ALA A 96 0.69 9.20 -16.55
C ALA A 96 0.57 10.64 -16.02
N MET A 97 1.69 11.33 -15.82
CA MET A 97 1.71 12.75 -15.40
C MET A 97 0.93 13.66 -16.36
N ARG A 98 1.05 13.44 -17.68
CA ARG A 98 0.30 14.20 -18.69
C ARG A 98 -1.19 13.85 -18.69
N ASP A 99 -1.55 12.58 -18.54
CA ASP A 99 -2.95 12.16 -18.52
C ASP A 99 -3.66 12.67 -17.24
N ILE A 100 -2.97 12.70 -16.09
CA ILE A 100 -3.39 13.38 -14.83
C ILE A 100 -3.60 14.89 -15.05
N ALA A 101 -2.61 15.60 -15.60
CA ALA A 101 -2.68 17.05 -15.81
C ALA A 101 -3.71 17.48 -16.88
N LEU A 102 -4.30 16.52 -17.58
CA LEU A 102 -5.40 16.70 -18.55
C LEU A 102 -6.69 16.00 -18.09
N ALA A 103 -6.83 15.67 -16.82
CA ALA A 103 -8.02 15.03 -16.26
C ALA A 103 -9.01 16.04 -15.66
N ASP A 104 -10.30 15.82 -15.92
CA ASP A 104 -11.43 16.49 -15.26
C ASP A 104 -11.80 15.82 -13.92
N LEU A 105 -11.54 14.51 -13.82
CA LEU A 105 -11.75 13.67 -12.63
C LEU A 105 -10.63 12.63 -12.53
N ALA A 106 -10.23 12.28 -11.31
CA ALA A 106 -9.38 11.14 -11.01
C ALA A 106 -10.05 10.21 -9.99
N PHE A 107 -10.00 8.90 -10.24
CA PHE A 107 -10.45 7.86 -9.32
C PHE A 107 -9.26 7.02 -8.84
N SER A 108 -9.07 6.93 -7.53
CA SER A 108 -8.19 5.94 -6.88
C SER A 108 -9.02 4.92 -6.12
N ASN A 109 -8.41 3.79 -5.75
CA ASN A 109 -8.97 2.89 -4.75
C ASN A 109 -8.73 3.48 -3.37
N TYR A 110 -7.48 3.91 -3.11
CA TYR A 110 -6.97 4.34 -1.81
C TYR A 110 -6.87 3.16 -0.82
N LEU A 111 -6.84 3.46 0.49
CA LEU A 111 -6.62 2.48 1.57
C LEU A 111 -5.30 1.70 1.45
N MET A 112 -4.25 2.40 0.99
CA MET A 112 -2.91 1.85 0.75
C MET A 112 -2.81 0.79 -0.37
N LEU A 113 -3.78 0.69 -1.29
CA LEU A 113 -3.59 -0.10 -2.52
C LEU A 113 -2.45 0.48 -3.38
N GLU A 114 -2.58 1.74 -3.77
CA GLU A 114 -1.60 2.38 -4.64
C GLU A 114 -0.33 2.78 -3.88
N GLU A 115 0.84 2.60 -4.52
CA GLU A 115 2.06 3.25 -4.03
C GLU A 115 1.84 4.76 -3.98
N GLN A 116 2.37 5.39 -2.93
CA GLN A 116 2.13 6.78 -2.60
C GLN A 116 2.62 7.76 -3.68
N SER A 117 3.54 7.37 -4.59
CA SER A 117 3.91 8.17 -5.76
C SER A 117 2.72 8.42 -6.67
N ILE A 118 1.83 7.44 -6.85
CA ILE A 118 0.62 7.56 -7.67
C ILE A 118 -0.32 8.59 -7.07
N ILE A 119 -0.60 8.50 -5.76
CA ILE A 119 -1.46 9.44 -5.04
C ILE A 119 -0.85 10.85 -5.04
N ARG A 120 0.45 10.98 -4.71
CA ARG A 120 1.20 12.25 -4.75
C ARG A 120 1.23 12.85 -6.16
N ALA A 121 1.35 12.02 -7.20
CA ALA A 121 1.34 12.46 -8.59
C ALA A 121 -0.01 13.05 -8.99
N ILE A 122 -1.12 12.42 -8.58
CA ILE A 122 -2.47 12.95 -8.81
C ILE A 122 -2.64 14.27 -8.05
N ASP A 123 -2.48 14.28 -6.73
CA ASP A 123 -2.75 15.44 -5.87
C ASP A 123 -1.90 16.68 -6.22
N ALA A 124 -0.68 16.48 -6.73
CA ALA A 124 0.23 17.58 -7.10
C ALA A 124 0.11 18.06 -8.56
N ASN A 125 -0.59 17.34 -9.45
CA ASN A 125 -0.61 17.65 -10.89
C ASN A 125 -2.01 17.66 -11.54
N ILE A 126 -3.06 17.20 -10.86
CA ILE A 126 -4.43 17.29 -11.36
C ILE A 126 -4.85 18.78 -11.49
N GLY A 127 -5.73 19.09 -12.44
CA GLY A 127 -6.19 20.47 -12.66
C GLY A 127 -6.92 21.07 -11.45
N ALA A 128 -6.81 22.38 -11.23
CA ALA A 128 -7.39 23.05 -10.06
C ALA A 128 -8.94 22.95 -9.99
N ASP A 129 -9.61 22.78 -11.14
CA ASP A 129 -11.06 22.58 -11.25
C ASP A 129 -11.46 21.09 -11.29
N ALA A 130 -10.50 20.17 -11.18
CA ALA A 130 -10.72 18.72 -11.20
C ALA A 130 -10.88 18.15 -9.79
N THR A 131 -11.42 16.93 -9.69
CA THR A 131 -11.65 16.26 -8.40
C THR A 131 -10.99 14.90 -8.38
N HIS A 132 -10.26 14.60 -7.31
CA HIS A 132 -9.74 13.27 -7.00
C HIS A 132 -10.66 12.61 -5.97
N ILE A 133 -11.12 11.38 -6.26
CA ILE A 133 -12.04 10.60 -5.43
C ILE A 133 -11.38 9.26 -5.08
N ALA A 134 -11.36 8.93 -3.79
CA ALA A 134 -10.98 7.63 -3.25
C ALA A 134 -12.21 6.72 -3.18
N LEU A 135 -12.32 5.74 -4.07
CA LEU A 135 -13.53 4.93 -4.22
C LEU A 135 -13.79 4.02 -3.01
N ALA A 136 -12.75 3.44 -2.40
CA ALA A 136 -12.93 2.53 -1.25
C ALA A 136 -13.47 3.26 -0.01
N GLU A 137 -13.02 4.49 0.25
CA GLU A 137 -13.54 5.33 1.34
C GLU A 137 -15.02 5.67 1.11
N GLU A 138 -15.35 6.18 -0.07
CA GLU A 138 -16.67 6.70 -0.41
C GLU A 138 -17.73 5.58 -0.52
N ALA A 139 -17.34 4.38 -0.99
CA ALA A 139 -18.25 3.26 -1.22
C ALA A 139 -18.97 2.76 0.04
N SER A 140 -18.38 2.97 1.23
CA SER A 140 -19.03 2.72 2.52
C SER A 140 -20.38 3.44 2.64
N GLY A 141 -20.50 4.66 2.10
CA GLY A 141 -21.75 5.44 2.05
C GLY A 141 -22.80 4.90 1.07
N TYR A 142 -22.43 3.94 0.22
CA TYR A 142 -23.29 3.26 -0.76
C TYR A 142 -23.50 1.78 -0.41
N GLY A 143 -23.17 1.38 0.82
CA GLY A 143 -23.45 0.04 1.35
C GLY A 143 -22.35 -0.99 1.11
N ALA A 144 -21.14 -0.60 0.68
CA ALA A 144 -20.01 -1.51 0.62
C ALA A 144 -19.65 -2.04 2.02
N GLU A 145 -19.51 -3.35 2.15
CA GLU A 145 -18.92 -3.94 3.35
C GLU A 145 -17.41 -3.71 3.31
N ILE A 146 -16.89 -2.99 4.30
CA ILE A 146 -15.46 -2.87 4.52
C ILE A 146 -15.06 -3.95 5.52
N ILE A 147 -14.15 -4.83 5.09
CA ILE A 147 -13.50 -5.79 5.98
C ILE A 147 -12.30 -5.07 6.61
N PRO A 148 -12.36 -4.66 7.90
CA PRO A 148 -11.14 -4.34 8.62
C PRO A 148 -10.26 -5.60 8.62
N LEU A 149 -8.94 -5.46 8.61
CA LEU A 149 -8.07 -6.65 8.67
C LEU A 149 -8.25 -7.32 10.02
N VAL A 150 -9.09 -8.38 10.05
CA VAL A 150 -9.46 -9.11 11.27
C VAL A 150 -8.30 -10.00 11.69
N GLU A 151 -7.34 -9.33 12.32
CA GLU A 151 -6.28 -9.90 13.13
C GLU A 151 -6.82 -10.98 14.07
N SER A 152 -6.06 -12.07 14.20
CA SER A 152 -6.55 -13.22 14.96
C SER A 152 -6.83 -12.86 16.41
N ARG A 153 -8.03 -13.21 16.88
CA ARG A 153 -8.54 -13.08 18.26
C ARG A 153 -7.80 -13.96 19.29
N SER A 154 -6.55 -14.32 18.99
CA SER A 154 -5.65 -15.15 19.77
C SER A 154 -4.31 -14.46 20.09
N LEU A 155 -4.13 -13.18 19.73
CA LEU A 155 -2.95 -12.41 20.13
C LEU A 155 -2.96 -12.13 21.64
N ASP A 156 -2.18 -12.94 22.33
CA ASP A 156 -2.06 -13.01 23.79
C ASP A 156 -1.07 -11.95 24.35
N ALA A 157 -0.73 -10.95 23.53
CA ALA A 157 0.13 -9.79 23.77
C ALA A 157 -0.42 -8.59 22.98
N VAL A 158 -0.02 -7.36 23.33
CA VAL A 158 -0.50 -6.12 22.69
C VAL A 158 0.14 -5.89 21.31
N TRP A 159 -0.67 -5.46 20.34
CA TRP A 159 -0.20 -5.02 19.02
C TRP A 159 -0.15 -3.49 19.00
N LEU A 160 1.06 -2.92 18.85
CA LEU A 160 1.33 -1.49 19.07
C LEU A 160 1.70 -0.77 17.77
N GLY A 161 0.82 0.10 17.28
CA GLY A 161 1.03 0.92 16.08
C GLY A 161 1.17 2.42 16.35
N LEU A 162 1.17 3.19 15.26
CA LEU A 162 1.11 4.65 15.24
C LEU A 162 -0.13 5.10 14.44
N ARG A 163 -0.84 6.14 14.89
CA ARG A 163 -2.02 6.68 14.18
C ARG A 163 -2.03 8.22 14.14
N VAL A 164 -2.73 8.80 13.17
CA VAL A 164 -3.04 10.24 13.10
C VAL A 164 -4.55 10.44 13.01
N ALA A 165 -5.16 10.88 14.11
CA ALA A 165 -6.57 11.23 14.14
C ALA A 165 -6.76 12.69 13.69
N THR A 166 -7.65 12.89 12.71
CA THR A 166 -8.04 14.21 12.17
C THR A 166 -9.50 14.54 12.46
N ALA A 167 -9.84 15.82 12.50
CA ALA A 167 -11.24 16.24 12.55
C ALA A 167 -11.92 16.01 11.20
N ASN A 168 -13.15 15.50 11.21
CA ASN A 168 -14.00 15.41 10.02
C ASN A 168 -14.52 16.80 9.61
N GLY A 169 -13.67 17.58 8.92
CA GLY A 169 -14.06 18.81 8.25
C GLY A 169 -13.02 19.94 8.31
N ALA A 170 -12.84 20.60 7.16
CA ALA A 170 -12.21 21.91 6.97
C ALA A 170 -10.77 22.12 7.51
N GLY A 171 -9.77 21.89 6.65
CA GLY A 171 -8.46 22.53 6.78
C GLY A 171 -7.31 21.78 6.13
N THR A 172 -7.14 20.50 6.51
CA THR A 172 -6.04 19.66 6.05
C THR A 172 -6.23 19.19 4.61
N ARG A 173 -5.18 19.31 3.80
CA ARG A 173 -5.06 18.69 2.48
C ARG A 173 -4.60 17.24 2.66
N ARG A 174 -4.96 16.33 1.76
CA ARG A 174 -4.51 14.92 1.80
C ARG A 174 -2.98 14.75 1.74
N GLY A 175 -2.27 15.75 1.19
CA GLY A 175 -0.80 15.83 1.18
C GLY A 175 -0.14 16.60 2.34
N ASP A 176 -0.88 17.03 3.37
CA ASP A 176 -0.27 17.51 4.61
C ASP A 176 0.35 16.34 5.39
N ALA A 177 1.21 16.60 6.37
CA ALA A 177 1.81 15.54 7.18
C ALA A 177 2.04 15.95 8.64
N THR A 178 2.01 14.96 9.52
CA THR A 178 2.37 15.04 10.93
C THR A 178 3.72 14.37 11.15
N ARG A 179 4.69 15.08 11.72
CA ARG A 179 5.96 14.49 12.15
C ARG A 179 5.81 13.96 13.56
N LEU A 180 5.91 12.65 13.74
CA LEU A 180 6.02 11.99 15.04
C LEU A 180 7.46 11.50 15.22
N GLY A 181 8.07 11.75 16.37
CA GLY A 181 9.42 11.29 16.65
C GLY A 181 9.64 10.85 18.09
N LEU A 182 10.45 9.81 18.28
CA LEU A 182 10.97 9.41 19.58
C LEU A 182 12.06 10.40 20.00
N VAL A 183 11.82 11.22 21.02
CA VAL A 183 12.75 12.28 21.44
C VAL A 183 13.72 11.84 22.53
N SER A 184 13.30 10.93 23.42
CA SER A 184 14.16 10.24 24.39
C SER A 184 13.55 8.87 24.75
N ALA A 185 14.37 7.97 25.27
CA ALA A 185 13.97 6.62 25.67
C ALA A 185 14.88 6.13 26.82
N GLU A 186 14.32 6.01 28.01
CA GLU A 186 15.00 5.54 29.21
C GLU A 186 14.61 4.08 29.49
N GLY A 187 15.56 3.25 29.95
CA GLY A 187 15.31 1.84 30.25
C GLY A 187 16.58 1.01 30.40
N PRO A 188 16.45 -0.31 30.63
CA PRO A 188 17.58 -1.24 30.87
C PRO A 188 18.40 -1.59 29.62
N GLY A 189 17.88 -1.34 28.42
CA GLY A 189 18.52 -1.70 27.16
C GLY A 189 18.04 -0.83 25.99
N THR A 190 18.27 -1.27 24.75
CA THR A 190 17.85 -0.54 23.55
C THR A 190 16.42 -0.90 23.14
N VAL A 191 15.69 0.06 22.58
CA VAL A 191 14.38 -0.09 21.95
C VAL A 191 14.48 0.24 20.47
N PHE A 192 13.92 -0.64 19.64
CA PHE A 192 13.79 -0.42 18.21
C PHE A 192 12.33 -0.58 17.78
N ALA A 193 11.81 0.39 17.03
CA ALA A 193 10.56 0.25 16.30
C ALA A 193 10.87 0.14 14.80
N PHE A 194 10.33 -0.89 14.13
CA PHE A 194 10.60 -1.13 12.71
C PHE A 194 9.40 -1.75 11.99
N VAL A 195 9.12 -1.27 10.78
CA VAL A 195 8.20 -1.93 9.85
C VAL A 195 8.98 -2.99 9.07
N THR A 196 8.38 -4.15 8.79
CA THR A 196 8.95 -5.11 7.85
C THR A 196 8.36 -4.82 6.47
N GLY A 197 9.12 -4.16 5.60
CA GLY A 197 8.63 -3.80 4.26
C GLY A 197 8.41 -5.00 3.34
N THR A 198 7.83 -4.75 2.17
CA THR A 198 7.42 -5.67 1.08
C THR A 198 8.56 -6.48 0.43
N PHE A 199 9.69 -6.63 1.12
CA PHE A 199 10.87 -7.39 0.71
C PHE A 199 11.48 -8.18 1.89
N GLY A 200 10.75 -8.33 3.00
CA GLY A 200 11.21 -8.94 4.25
C GLY A 200 12.25 -8.13 5.02
N ARG A 201 12.68 -6.97 4.47
CA ARG A 201 13.71 -6.12 5.06
C ARG A 201 13.09 -5.20 6.12
N PRO A 202 13.58 -5.21 7.38
CA PRO A 202 13.17 -4.26 8.39
C PRO A 202 13.67 -2.84 8.08
N GLU A 203 12.77 -1.86 8.11
CA GLU A 203 13.09 -0.43 8.06
C GLU A 203 12.86 0.20 9.43
N LYS A 204 13.89 0.84 9.99
CA LYS A 204 13.84 1.45 11.32
C LYS A 204 12.99 2.73 11.31
N VAL A 205 11.90 2.70 12.08
CA VAL A 205 11.09 3.87 12.40
C VAL A 205 11.73 4.64 13.56
N PHE A 206 12.09 3.92 14.65
CA PHE A 206 12.79 4.46 15.82
C PHE A 206 13.93 3.52 16.28
N ASP A 207 14.98 4.11 16.85
CA ASP A 207 16.17 3.44 17.38
C ASP A 207 16.71 4.23 18.58
N SER A 208 16.57 3.69 19.80
CA SER A 208 16.99 4.38 21.02
C SER A 208 18.50 4.38 21.28
N SER A 209 19.32 3.79 20.41
CA SER A 209 20.79 3.92 20.49
C SER A 209 21.31 5.20 19.83
N LEU A 210 20.43 5.93 19.12
CA LEU A 210 20.74 7.24 18.54
C LEU A 210 20.55 8.36 19.57
N PRO A 211 21.28 9.49 19.45
CA PRO A 211 21.12 10.62 20.36
C PRO A 211 19.69 11.20 20.40
N ASP A 212 19.33 11.80 21.53
CA ASP A 212 18.03 12.49 21.71
C ASP A 212 17.73 13.45 20.55
N ASN A 213 16.50 13.42 20.05
CA ASN A 213 16.04 14.21 18.90
C ASN A 213 16.79 13.93 17.56
N ALA A 214 17.45 12.78 17.39
CA ALA A 214 18.00 12.34 16.11
C ALA A 214 16.95 12.42 14.98
N ARG A 215 17.35 12.90 13.79
CA ARG A 215 16.44 13.09 12.64
C ARG A 215 15.93 11.76 12.09
N GLU A 216 16.73 10.74 12.26
CA GLU A 216 16.48 9.34 11.94
C GLU A 216 15.29 8.79 12.73
N ASN A 217 15.12 9.23 13.99
CA ASN A 217 14.02 8.87 14.90
C ASN A 217 12.74 9.68 14.68
N ILE A 218 12.57 10.29 13.49
CA ILE A 218 11.35 10.98 13.08
C ILE A 218 10.71 10.20 11.93
N THR A 219 9.39 10.08 11.95
CA THR A 219 8.56 9.56 10.84
C THR A 219 7.51 10.60 10.44
N ASN A 220 7.08 10.54 9.17
CA ASN A 220 6.04 11.39 8.59
C ASN A 220 4.76 10.56 8.44
N LEU A 221 3.69 10.96 9.12
CA LEU A 221 2.39 10.29 9.12
C LEU A 221 1.34 11.23 8.47
N PRO A 222 0.69 10.86 7.35
CA PRO A 222 -0.37 11.67 6.74
C PRO A 222 -1.65 11.78 7.60
N PRO A 223 -2.60 12.68 7.25
CA PRO A 223 -3.99 12.64 7.71
C PRO A 223 -4.59 11.23 7.62
N GLY A 224 -5.24 10.76 8.69
CA GLY A 224 -5.83 9.43 8.74
C GLY A 224 -4.82 8.27 8.72
N ALA A 225 -3.51 8.55 8.83
CA ALA A 225 -2.49 7.51 8.85
C ALA A 225 -2.73 6.52 9.98
N HIS A 226 -2.49 5.25 9.67
CA HIS A 226 -2.43 4.16 10.62
C HIS A 226 -1.37 3.18 10.16
N THR A 227 -0.45 2.78 11.06
CA THR A 227 0.72 1.98 10.69
C THR A 227 1.24 1.20 11.88
N HIS A 228 1.16 -0.12 11.79
CA HIS A 228 1.67 -1.03 12.80
C HIS A 228 3.13 -1.40 12.56
N MET A 229 3.86 -1.75 13.62
CA MET A 229 5.29 -2.04 13.54
C MET A 229 5.73 -3.03 14.62
N SER A 230 6.88 -3.64 14.40
CA SER A 230 7.54 -4.47 15.40
C SER A 230 8.27 -3.58 16.39
N TRP A 231 8.13 -3.87 17.68
CA TRP A 231 8.89 -3.23 18.75
C TRP A 231 9.78 -4.26 19.41
N ALA A 232 11.10 -4.10 19.30
CA ALA A 232 12.08 -4.99 19.93
C ALA A 232 12.81 -4.27 21.08
N PHE A 233 12.87 -4.93 22.22
CA PHE A 233 13.49 -4.48 23.47
C PHE A 233 14.61 -5.46 23.84
N THR A 234 15.84 -4.98 24.01
CA THR A 234 17.00 -5.88 24.17
C THR A 234 17.14 -6.48 25.57
N GLU A 235 16.48 -5.91 26.58
CA GLU A 235 16.61 -6.32 28.00
C GLU A 235 15.23 -6.27 28.69
N PRO A 236 15.00 -7.04 29.77
CA PRO A 236 13.79 -6.95 30.58
C PRO A 236 13.85 -5.78 31.57
N GLY A 237 12.71 -5.14 31.80
CA GLY A 237 12.53 -4.08 32.79
C GLY A 237 11.49 -3.04 32.39
N ILE A 238 11.54 -1.88 33.04
CA ILE A 238 10.63 -0.76 32.78
C ILE A 238 11.31 0.22 31.83
N TYR A 239 10.61 0.58 30.76
CA TYR A 239 11.02 1.57 29.76
C TYR A 239 10.09 2.78 29.81
N THR A 240 10.65 3.97 29.55
CA THR A 240 9.95 5.25 29.50
C THR A 240 10.30 5.93 28.18
N LEU A 241 9.35 5.97 27.25
CA LEU A 241 9.53 6.48 25.88
C LEU A 241 8.82 7.83 25.71
N SER A 242 9.55 8.88 25.35
CA SER A 242 8.96 10.21 25.13
C SER A 242 8.83 10.49 23.64
N PHE A 243 7.62 10.85 23.20
CA PHE A 243 7.30 11.13 21.81
C PHE A 243 6.96 12.61 21.62
N ARG A 244 7.43 13.22 20.52
CA ARG A 244 7.04 14.56 20.09
C ARG A 244 6.28 14.51 18.76
N ALA A 245 5.09 15.09 18.73
CA ALA A 245 4.35 15.37 17.52
C ALA A 245 4.50 16.85 17.10
N THR A 246 4.68 17.11 15.81
CA THR A 246 4.68 18.46 15.21
C THR A 246 4.01 18.46 13.84
N PRO A 247 3.31 19.53 13.43
CA PRO A 247 2.93 19.72 12.04
C PRO A 247 4.16 19.74 11.11
N ALA A 248 4.02 19.23 9.89
CA ALA A 248 4.99 19.46 8.82
C ALA A 248 4.63 20.76 8.08
N THR A 249 5.48 21.78 8.18
CA THR A 249 5.34 23.00 7.38
C THR A 249 5.90 22.76 5.97
N SER A 250 5.16 23.20 4.95
CA SER A 250 5.35 22.80 3.53
C SER A 250 6.61 23.35 2.84
N GLY A 251 7.63 23.77 3.59
CA GLY A 251 8.92 24.25 3.11
C GLY A 251 10.14 23.64 3.82
N ALA A 252 9.93 22.71 4.77
CA ALA A 252 10.99 22.10 5.57
C ALA A 252 11.08 20.57 5.40
N LEU A 253 10.64 20.05 4.25
CA LEU A 253 10.74 18.63 3.89
C LEU A 253 12.20 18.27 3.56
N GLY A 254 12.98 17.93 4.59
CA GLY A 254 14.16 17.09 4.42
C GLY A 254 13.71 15.68 4.02
N ASN A 255 14.25 15.13 2.93
CA ASN A 255 13.84 13.84 2.37
C ASN A 255 14.17 12.66 3.30
N LYS A 256 13.27 12.35 4.23
CA LYS A 256 12.97 10.97 4.66
C LYS A 256 11.59 10.62 4.10
N PRO A 257 11.50 10.12 2.85
CA PRO A 257 10.25 9.59 2.32
C PRO A 257 9.91 8.29 3.10
N SER A 258 8.62 7.92 3.12
CA SER A 258 8.27 6.50 3.28
C SER A 258 8.94 5.73 2.12
N GLY A 259 9.58 4.59 2.38
CA GLY A 259 10.50 3.94 1.45
C GLY A 259 9.93 3.69 0.03
N THR A 260 10.75 3.54 -1.03
CA THR A 260 12.12 2.96 -1.00
C THR A 260 12.97 3.34 -2.23
N LEU A 261 14.19 3.90 -2.02
CA LEU A 261 15.33 4.05 -2.98
C LEU A 261 15.11 4.87 -4.30
N GLY A 262 16.04 5.69 -4.81
CA GLY A 262 17.32 6.20 -4.28
C GLY A 262 18.39 6.47 -5.37
N ASN A 263 19.15 7.57 -5.30
CA ASN A 263 20.48 7.69 -5.94
C ASN A 263 21.34 8.83 -5.32
N ASN A 264 22.63 8.85 -5.67
CA ASN A 264 23.69 9.62 -5.02
C ASN A 264 23.88 11.05 -5.56
N SER A 265 24.21 11.99 -4.68
CA SER A 265 25.28 13.00 -4.90
C SER A 265 25.63 13.70 -3.57
N GLY A 266 26.91 14.05 -3.39
CA GLY A 266 27.41 14.63 -2.14
C GLY A 266 27.37 16.16 -2.14
N GLY A 267 27.16 16.76 -0.95
CA GLY A 267 27.20 18.21 -0.75
C GLY A 267 27.57 18.57 0.69
N THR A 268 28.81 19.00 0.91
CA THR A 268 29.28 19.49 2.22
C THR A 268 28.82 20.93 2.46
N LEU A 269 28.09 21.17 3.54
CA LEU A 269 28.03 22.47 4.22
C LEU A 269 28.08 22.24 5.74
N GLY A 270 29.02 22.91 6.41
CA GLY A 270 29.13 22.91 7.86
C GLY A 270 28.50 24.15 8.48
N GLY A 271 28.21 24.09 9.78
CA GLY A 271 27.71 25.23 10.56
C GLY A 271 27.60 24.84 12.03
N GLU A 272 28.56 25.29 12.85
CA GLU A 272 28.49 25.12 14.30
C GLU A 272 27.43 26.04 14.91
N ALA A 273 26.66 25.52 15.87
CA ALA A 273 25.94 26.31 16.86
C ALA A 273 26.03 25.60 18.21
N ARG A 274 26.29 26.35 19.29
CA ARG A 274 26.60 25.80 20.62
C ARG A 274 25.48 26.06 21.63
N GLY A 275 25.29 25.10 22.52
CA GLY A 275 25.30 25.40 23.96
C GLY A 275 23.97 25.71 24.66
N ALA A 276 23.45 24.68 25.33
CA ALA A 276 22.86 24.69 26.68
C ALA A 276 21.71 25.66 27.04
N GLY A 277 20.63 25.06 27.54
CA GLY A 277 19.57 25.70 28.30
C GLY A 277 18.60 24.63 28.80
N ALA A 278 18.63 24.32 30.10
CA ALA A 278 17.75 23.32 30.71
C ALA A 278 16.71 24.05 31.58
N ASP A 279 15.46 24.09 31.11
CA ASP A 279 14.32 24.64 31.83
C ASP A 279 13.21 23.59 31.94
N THR A 280 12.66 23.42 33.15
CA THR A 280 11.58 22.48 33.45
C THR A 280 10.22 23.16 33.25
N ALA A 281 9.44 22.68 32.26
CA ALA A 281 8.12 23.23 31.93
C ALA A 281 6.97 22.27 32.25
N SER A 282 5.77 22.82 32.47
CA SER A 282 4.56 22.11 32.89
C SER A 282 3.93 21.29 31.73
N PRO A 283 3.20 20.17 31.98
CA PRO A 283 2.83 19.22 30.93
C PRO A 283 1.83 19.73 29.87
N ASP A 284 0.82 20.50 30.26
CA ASP A 284 -0.40 20.73 29.46
C ASP A 284 -0.35 21.95 28.51
N ALA A 285 0.81 22.29 27.95
CA ALA A 285 0.94 23.39 27.00
C ALA A 285 1.79 23.01 25.78
N ALA A 286 1.16 22.99 24.60
CA ALA A 286 1.88 22.94 23.34
C ALA A 286 2.77 24.18 23.20
N ASP A 287 4.03 23.99 22.80
CA ASP A 287 5.02 25.08 22.77
C ASP A 287 4.74 26.12 21.68
N ALA A 288 5.56 27.18 21.63
CA ALA A 288 5.42 28.25 20.63
C ALA A 288 5.68 27.80 19.17
N SER A 289 6.24 26.60 18.94
CA SER A 289 6.33 25.96 17.62
C SER A 289 5.09 25.12 17.29
N GLY A 290 4.22 24.91 18.28
CA GLY A 290 3.01 24.11 18.22
C GLY A 290 3.22 22.63 18.53
N ALA A 291 4.40 22.24 19.02
CA ALA A 291 4.74 20.86 19.32
C ALA A 291 3.96 20.31 20.53
N VAL A 292 3.68 19.01 20.50
CA VAL A 292 3.10 18.24 21.61
C VAL A 292 4.13 17.19 22.03
N VAL A 293 4.35 17.03 23.34
CA VAL A 293 5.19 15.97 23.90
C VAL A 293 4.38 15.21 24.95
N SER A 294 4.42 13.88 24.92
CA SER A 294 3.98 13.03 26.03
C SER A 294 4.81 11.74 26.08
N THR A 295 4.70 11.02 27.18
CA THR A 295 5.59 9.93 27.58
C THR A 295 4.78 8.67 27.89
N LEU A 296 5.17 7.55 27.27
CA LEU A 296 4.54 6.24 27.43
C LEU A 296 5.45 5.32 28.25
N ARG A 297 4.91 4.58 29.21
CA ARG A 297 5.66 3.52 29.92
C ARG A 297 5.41 2.16 29.29
N ILE A 298 6.45 1.32 29.27
CA ILE A 298 6.40 -0.04 28.77
C ILE A 298 7.07 -0.99 29.78
N ALA A 299 6.32 -1.95 30.30
CA ALA A 299 6.84 -3.02 31.17
C ALA A 299 7.18 -4.24 30.33
N VAL A 300 8.47 -4.61 30.29
CA VAL A 300 9.03 -5.63 29.40
C VAL A 300 9.53 -6.82 30.19
N GLY A 301 8.87 -7.97 30.10
CA GLY A 301 9.24 -9.19 30.83
C GLY A 301 9.10 -9.10 32.36
N VAL A 302 8.59 -7.99 32.89
CA VAL A 302 8.39 -7.68 34.31
C VAL A 302 6.92 -7.35 34.60
N SER A 303 6.53 -7.22 35.87
CA SER A 303 5.16 -6.88 36.24
C SER A 303 4.80 -5.47 35.74
N PRO A 304 3.65 -5.27 35.06
CA PRO A 304 3.19 -3.93 34.70
C PRO A 304 2.78 -3.09 35.91
N GLU A 305 2.47 -3.72 37.06
CA GLU A 305 2.19 -3.03 38.31
C GLU A 305 3.43 -2.29 38.86
N ASP A 306 4.65 -2.81 38.58
CA ASP A 306 5.90 -2.18 39.00
C ASP A 306 6.13 -0.87 38.21
N ALA A 307 5.68 -0.81 36.96
CA ALA A 307 5.72 0.42 36.14
C ALA A 307 4.71 1.48 36.56
N ILE A 308 3.67 1.11 37.34
CA ILE A 308 2.66 2.01 37.90
C ILE A 308 3.14 2.69 39.18
N ALA A 309 3.95 2.02 40.00
CA ALA A 309 4.32 2.49 41.35
C ALA A 309 4.86 3.93 41.39
N ASP A 310 5.70 4.30 40.42
CA ASP A 310 6.29 5.64 40.30
C ASP A 310 5.61 6.52 39.24
N MET A 311 4.37 6.23 38.81
CA MET A 311 3.65 7.12 37.88
C MET A 311 3.15 8.38 38.60
N PRO A 312 3.20 9.57 37.95
CA PRO A 312 2.51 10.75 38.47
C PRO A 312 1.01 10.47 38.56
N ALA A 313 0.34 11.05 39.56
CA ALA A 313 -1.12 10.93 39.69
C ALA A 313 -1.80 11.47 38.42
N GLY A 314 -2.51 10.59 37.72
CA GLY A 314 -2.86 10.76 36.31
C GLY A 314 -3.67 12.02 35.99
N VAL A 315 -3.47 12.55 34.78
CA VAL A 315 -4.22 13.71 34.28
C VAL A 315 -5.71 13.40 34.31
N ALA A 316 -6.51 14.35 34.82
CA ALA A 316 -7.94 14.23 35.11
C ALA A 316 -8.35 13.19 36.18
N GLY A 317 -7.42 12.65 36.98
CA GLY A 317 -7.72 11.84 38.17
C GLY A 317 -8.18 10.40 37.91
N ALA A 318 -8.06 9.93 36.67
CA ALA A 318 -8.14 8.49 36.38
C ALA A 318 -6.83 7.80 36.82
N GLY A 319 -6.94 6.61 37.38
CA GLY A 319 -5.77 5.76 37.65
C GLY A 319 -5.14 5.23 36.35
N PRO A 320 -3.85 4.87 36.37
CA PRO A 320 -3.16 4.40 35.17
C PRO A 320 -3.73 3.09 34.62
N ARG A 321 -3.62 2.93 33.30
CA ARG A 321 -4.27 1.87 32.50
C ARG A 321 -3.21 0.93 31.93
N ILE A 322 -3.34 -0.37 32.19
CA ILE A 322 -2.46 -1.41 31.64
C ILE A 322 -3.06 -1.94 30.34
N VAL A 323 -2.27 -1.91 29.25
CA VAL A 323 -2.65 -2.46 27.94
C VAL A 323 -1.64 -3.55 27.56
N GLY A 324 -2.05 -4.81 27.71
CA GLY A 324 -1.20 -6.00 27.51
C GLY A 324 -1.70 -6.99 26.46
N LYS A 325 -2.79 -6.67 25.76
CA LYS A 325 -3.38 -7.47 24.67
C LYS A 325 -4.28 -6.59 23.78
N GLY A 326 -4.64 -7.10 22.60
CA GLY A 326 -5.47 -6.39 21.64
C GLY A 326 -4.72 -5.30 20.88
N HIS A 327 -5.45 -4.56 20.05
CA HIS A 327 -4.89 -3.50 19.21
C HIS A 327 -4.82 -2.15 19.93
N ALA A 328 -3.68 -1.45 19.80
CA ALA A 328 -3.49 -0.11 20.31
C ALA A 328 -2.51 0.75 19.50
N ASP A 329 -2.72 2.07 19.43
CA ASP A 329 -1.85 3.01 18.70
C ASP A 329 -1.41 4.23 19.48
N ILE A 330 -0.13 4.57 19.36
CA ILE A 330 0.39 5.89 19.69
C ILE A 330 -0.17 6.89 18.67
N THR A 331 -1.24 7.58 19.06
CA THR A 331 -2.09 8.38 18.20
C THR A 331 -1.80 9.86 18.37
N VAL A 332 -1.50 10.56 17.28
CA VAL A 332 -1.53 12.03 17.24
C VAL A 332 -2.96 12.49 16.99
N ASP A 333 -3.60 13.03 18.02
CA ASP A 333 -4.89 13.69 17.92
C ASP A 333 -4.66 15.15 17.49
N THR A 334 -4.68 15.38 16.18
CA THR A 334 -4.38 16.68 15.58
C THR A 334 -5.44 17.74 15.92
N ALA A 335 -6.68 17.31 16.18
CA ALA A 335 -7.81 18.17 16.48
C ALA A 335 -7.77 18.68 17.94
N LYS A 336 -7.54 17.77 18.91
CA LYS A 336 -7.38 18.13 20.33
C LYS A 336 -5.93 18.51 20.68
N ARG A 337 -5.00 18.43 19.72
CA ARG A 337 -3.56 18.72 19.84
C ARG A 337 -2.89 18.00 21.00
N ARG A 338 -3.07 16.68 21.05
CA ARG A 338 -2.55 15.79 22.10
C ARG A 338 -1.98 14.48 21.52
N LEU A 339 -1.25 13.76 22.36
CA LEU A 339 -0.83 12.38 22.12
C LEU A 339 -1.64 11.45 23.04
N VAL A 340 -2.17 10.36 22.51
CA VAL A 340 -2.94 9.34 23.26
C VAL A 340 -2.58 7.94 22.80
N LEU A 341 -2.82 6.94 23.63
CA LEU A 341 -3.01 5.58 23.16
C LEU A 341 -4.49 5.41 22.75
N ARG A 342 -4.75 5.17 21.47
CA ARG A 342 -6.04 4.59 21.02
C ARG A 342 -6.03 3.11 21.37
N VAL A 343 -7.12 2.57 21.90
CA VAL A 343 -7.34 1.13 22.09
C VAL A 343 -8.71 0.78 21.55
N ASP A 344 -8.82 -0.18 20.63
CA ASP A 344 -10.08 -0.38 19.87
C ASP A 344 -11.05 -1.40 20.48
N GLU A 345 -10.58 -2.30 21.34
CA GLU A 345 -11.41 -3.32 22.00
C GLU A 345 -11.69 -3.02 23.48
N PRO A 346 -12.91 -3.25 24.00
CA PRO A 346 -14.12 -3.69 23.30
C PRO A 346 -14.89 -2.54 22.64
N GLN A 347 -14.47 -1.29 22.84
CA GLN A 347 -14.92 -0.08 22.15
C GLN A 347 -13.74 0.90 22.05
N PRO A 348 -13.61 1.72 20.99
CA PRO A 348 -12.51 2.66 20.82
C PRO A 348 -12.36 3.71 21.95
N GLU A 349 -11.36 3.53 22.82
CA GLU A 349 -10.99 4.41 23.94
C GLU A 349 -9.75 5.28 23.56
N ASP A 350 -9.76 6.58 23.88
CA ASP A 350 -8.58 7.47 23.78
C ASP A 350 -7.97 7.67 25.19
N ILE A 351 -6.91 6.95 25.55
CA ILE A 351 -6.24 7.03 26.87
C ILE A 351 -4.99 7.94 26.76
N PRO A 352 -4.75 8.91 27.67
CA PRO A 352 -3.51 9.70 27.63
C PRO A 352 -2.26 8.81 27.81
N LEU A 353 -1.19 9.05 27.04
CA LEU A 353 0.02 8.19 27.08
C LEU A 353 0.64 8.16 28.49
N GLU A 354 0.66 9.31 29.16
CA GLU A 354 1.18 9.50 30.50
C GLU A 354 0.38 8.74 31.59
N ASN A 355 -0.87 8.38 31.28
CA ASN A 355 -1.72 7.52 32.11
C ASN A 355 -1.65 6.04 31.70
N THR A 356 -0.72 5.64 30.82
CA THR A 356 -0.74 4.32 30.16
C THR A 356 0.55 3.51 30.35
N VAL A 357 0.38 2.21 30.64
CA VAL A 357 1.46 1.21 30.69
C VAL A 357 1.19 0.13 29.64
N ILE A 358 2.07 0.02 28.65
CA ILE A 358 2.10 -1.13 27.73
C ILE A 358 2.75 -2.31 28.45
N HIS A 359 2.14 -3.50 28.41
CA HIS A 359 2.75 -4.72 28.94
C HIS A 359 3.22 -5.63 27.81
N VAL A 360 4.54 -5.87 27.76
CA VAL A 360 5.21 -6.81 26.85
C VAL A 360 5.51 -8.09 27.66
N PRO A 361 4.67 -9.13 27.55
CA PRO A 361 4.74 -10.29 28.44
C PRO A 361 5.99 -11.14 28.16
N PRO A 362 6.49 -11.95 29.13
CA PRO A 362 7.70 -12.75 28.96
C PRO A 362 7.72 -13.69 27.74
N LYS A 363 6.54 -14.13 27.27
CA LYS A 363 6.35 -14.96 26.06
C LYS A 363 6.59 -14.23 24.73
N ALA A 364 6.82 -12.91 24.75
CA ALA A 364 7.27 -12.13 23.60
C ALA A 364 8.79 -12.26 23.33
N LEU A 365 9.51 -13.00 24.19
CA LEU A 365 10.94 -13.28 24.01
C LEU A 365 11.17 -14.21 22.81
N GLN A 366 11.95 -13.76 21.83
CA GLN A 366 12.32 -14.54 20.64
C GLN A 366 13.73 -14.22 20.12
N PRO A 367 14.41 -15.18 19.45
CA PRO A 367 15.77 -14.98 18.93
C PRO A 367 15.81 -14.08 17.70
N ILE A 368 16.76 -13.15 17.67
CA ILE A 368 17.04 -12.27 16.51
C ILE A 368 17.34 -13.13 15.26
N PRO A 369 16.69 -12.87 14.10
CA PRO A 369 16.92 -13.60 12.85
C PRO A 369 18.38 -13.64 12.39
N ALA A 370 18.73 -14.69 11.64
CA ALA A 370 20.07 -14.85 11.03
C ALA A 370 20.34 -13.94 9.83
N ASP A 371 19.30 -13.31 9.29
CA ASP A 371 19.40 -12.37 8.17
C ASP A 371 20.24 -11.13 8.58
N PRO A 372 21.26 -10.75 7.78
CA PRO A 372 22.07 -9.55 8.01
C PRO A 372 21.28 -8.25 8.23
N ALA A 373 20.06 -8.12 7.71
CA ALA A 373 19.22 -6.94 7.85
C ALA A 373 18.70 -6.73 9.28
N PHE A 374 18.61 -7.77 10.12
CA PHE A 374 18.16 -7.65 11.52
C PHE A 374 19.31 -7.32 12.51
N ARG A 375 20.55 -7.22 12.03
CA ARG A 375 21.75 -6.98 12.85
C ARG A 375 21.81 -5.62 13.57
N PHE A 376 20.89 -4.70 13.27
CA PHE A 376 20.77 -3.46 14.05
C PHE A 376 20.18 -3.72 15.45
N ILE A 377 19.34 -4.76 15.61
CA ILE A 377 18.75 -5.14 16.90
C ILE A 377 19.82 -5.73 17.82
N GLY A 378 20.73 -6.53 17.24
CA GLY A 378 21.77 -7.24 17.98
C GLY A 378 22.39 -8.39 17.19
N ARG A 379 22.99 -9.35 17.89
CA ARG A 379 23.60 -10.53 17.25
C ARG A 379 22.53 -11.59 16.95
N PRO A 380 22.53 -12.20 15.75
CA PRO A 380 21.69 -13.36 15.44
C PRO A 380 21.69 -14.44 16.53
N GLY A 381 20.51 -14.95 16.87
CA GLY A 381 20.32 -15.95 17.91
C GLY A 381 20.45 -15.44 19.35
N THR A 382 20.60 -14.13 19.57
CA THR A 382 20.35 -13.52 20.90
C THR A 382 18.84 -13.34 21.04
N ASP A 383 18.28 -13.68 22.19
CA ASP A 383 16.86 -13.44 22.47
C ASP A 383 16.59 -11.95 22.77
N VAL A 384 15.46 -11.44 22.29
CA VAL A 384 14.93 -10.10 22.58
C VAL A 384 13.42 -10.17 22.80
N TYR A 385 12.87 -9.30 23.63
CA TYR A 385 11.41 -9.18 23.73
C TYR A 385 10.92 -8.42 22.52
N GLN A 386 10.13 -9.05 21.66
CA GLN A 386 9.56 -8.40 20.49
C GLN A 386 8.03 -8.47 20.53
N LEU A 387 7.38 -7.31 20.60
CA LEU A 387 6.03 -7.21 20.08
C LEU A 387 6.13 -7.33 18.55
N PRO A 388 5.54 -8.35 17.92
CA PRO A 388 5.53 -8.43 16.48
C PRO A 388 4.66 -7.28 15.94
N GLN A 389 5.09 -6.69 14.81
CA GLN A 389 4.10 -6.29 13.80
C GLN A 389 3.31 -7.56 13.55
N ALA A 390 2.01 -7.57 13.83
CA ALA A 390 1.24 -8.78 13.73
C ALA A 390 1.31 -9.36 12.33
N VAL A 391 1.44 -10.68 12.30
CA VAL A 391 1.68 -11.49 11.11
C VAL A 391 0.95 -12.81 11.29
N LEU A 392 -0.32 -12.81 10.88
CA LEU A 392 -1.07 -14.00 10.48
C LEU A 392 -1.67 -13.65 9.12
N GLY A 393 -0.88 -13.92 8.08
CA GLY A 393 -0.88 -13.11 6.87
C GLY A 393 0.15 -11.97 6.96
N LYS A 394 0.57 -11.41 5.82
CA LYS A 394 1.47 -10.23 5.78
C LYS A 394 0.90 -9.20 4.82
N HIS A 395 0.03 -8.35 5.35
CA HIS A 395 -0.56 -7.23 4.60
C HIS A 395 0.47 -6.12 4.42
N VAL A 396 0.37 -5.39 3.30
CA VAL A 396 1.09 -4.13 3.05
C VAL A 396 0.12 -2.94 3.08
N HIS A 397 -1.00 -3.12 3.78
CA HIS A 397 -2.15 -2.23 3.85
C HIS A 397 -2.32 -1.71 5.29
N GLY A 398 -3.23 -0.77 5.50
CA GLY A 398 -3.49 -0.18 6.81
C GLY A 398 -4.42 -1.04 7.67
N GLU A 399 -5.40 -0.41 8.32
CA GLU A 399 -6.42 -1.06 9.16
C GLU A 399 -7.42 -1.95 8.37
N ILE A 400 -7.37 -1.91 7.04
CA ILE A 400 -8.41 -2.38 6.11
C ILE A 400 -7.78 -3.10 4.91
N ASP A 401 -8.40 -4.20 4.48
CA ASP A 401 -8.10 -4.84 3.19
C ASP A 401 -8.60 -3.93 2.06
N PRO A 402 -7.75 -3.47 1.11
CA PRO A 402 -8.17 -2.53 0.07
C PRO A 402 -8.81 -3.18 -1.16
N HIS A 403 -8.81 -4.51 -1.29
CA HIS A 403 -9.23 -5.21 -2.51
C HIS A 403 -10.75 -5.44 -2.58
N LEU A 404 -11.52 -4.42 -2.18
CA LEU A 404 -12.97 -4.47 -1.99
C LEU A 404 -13.70 -5.06 -3.20
N TRP A 405 -13.20 -4.83 -4.42
CA TRP A 405 -13.78 -5.33 -5.67
C TRP A 405 -13.84 -6.87 -5.78
N HIS A 406 -13.18 -7.61 -4.90
CA HIS A 406 -13.33 -9.07 -4.86
C HIS A 406 -14.68 -9.52 -4.25
N ASP A 407 -15.42 -8.60 -3.62
CA ASP A 407 -16.87 -8.68 -3.48
C ASP A 407 -17.52 -7.89 -4.64
N VAL A 408 -18.53 -8.48 -5.29
CA VAL A 408 -19.21 -7.87 -6.44
C VAL A 408 -20.20 -6.78 -6.01
N SER A 409 -20.79 -6.88 -4.82
CA SER A 409 -21.64 -5.83 -4.25
C SER A 409 -20.83 -4.57 -3.89
N ASN A 410 -19.58 -4.74 -3.44
CA ASN A 410 -18.63 -3.64 -3.29
C ASN A 410 -18.27 -3.00 -4.64
N ALA A 411 -18.11 -3.79 -5.70
CA ALA A 411 -17.91 -3.25 -7.05
C ALA A 411 -19.17 -2.52 -7.60
N GLN A 412 -20.39 -2.96 -7.24
CA GLN A 412 -21.62 -2.22 -7.52
C GLN A 412 -21.65 -0.87 -6.75
N ALA A 413 -21.22 -0.83 -5.49
CA ALA A 413 -21.07 0.41 -4.73
C ALA A 413 -20.01 1.35 -5.36
N TYR A 414 -18.90 0.83 -5.90
CA TYR A 414 -17.95 1.64 -6.68
C TYR A 414 -18.62 2.24 -7.93
N VAL A 415 -19.47 1.47 -8.63
CA VAL A 415 -20.24 1.94 -9.79
C VAL A 415 -21.25 3.04 -9.40
N GLU A 416 -21.87 2.95 -8.23
CA GLU A 416 -22.73 4.02 -7.66
C GLU A 416 -21.93 5.30 -7.38
N VAL A 417 -20.77 5.22 -6.72
CA VAL A 417 -19.89 6.36 -6.46
C VAL A 417 -19.46 7.01 -7.77
N ILE A 418 -18.96 6.23 -8.74
CA ILE A 418 -18.51 6.75 -10.04
C ILE A 418 -19.67 7.43 -10.77
N ARG A 419 -20.86 6.82 -10.80
CA ARG A 419 -22.08 7.41 -11.37
C ARG A 419 -22.33 8.80 -10.81
N ASP A 420 -22.39 8.94 -9.49
CA ASP A 420 -22.83 10.20 -8.88
C ASP A 420 -21.73 11.27 -8.87
N GLN A 421 -20.45 10.88 -8.80
CA GLN A 421 -19.33 11.82 -8.97
C GLN A 421 -19.21 12.33 -10.43
N VAL A 422 -19.42 11.47 -11.44
CA VAL A 422 -19.47 11.91 -12.85
C VAL A 422 -20.71 12.77 -13.14
N ILE A 423 -21.87 12.46 -12.54
CA ILE A 423 -23.08 13.28 -12.64
C ILE A 423 -22.87 14.69 -12.08
N LYS A 424 -22.11 14.86 -11.00
CA LYS A 424 -21.75 16.18 -10.47
C LYS A 424 -20.90 16.99 -11.48
N LYS A 425 -20.01 16.33 -12.24
CA LYS A 425 -19.08 16.97 -13.18
C LYS A 425 -19.68 17.27 -14.56
N ASP A 426 -20.55 16.40 -15.11
CA ASP A 426 -21.33 16.69 -16.33
C ASP A 426 -22.84 16.36 -16.16
N PRO A 427 -23.61 17.24 -15.47
CA PRO A 427 -25.03 17.02 -15.22
C PRO A 427 -25.90 16.84 -16.47
N ARG A 428 -25.44 17.34 -17.64
CA ARG A 428 -26.18 17.26 -18.91
C ARG A 428 -26.36 15.82 -19.40
N ASN A 429 -25.39 14.95 -19.11
CA ASN A 429 -25.42 13.54 -19.47
C ASN A 429 -25.99 12.64 -18.35
N ALA A 430 -26.51 13.20 -17.25
CA ALA A 430 -26.86 12.43 -16.06
C ALA A 430 -27.90 11.31 -16.29
N SER A 431 -28.85 11.49 -17.21
CA SER A 431 -29.80 10.41 -17.55
C SER A 431 -29.14 9.23 -18.26
N ARG A 432 -28.06 9.47 -19.02
CA ARG A 432 -27.25 8.44 -19.66
C ARG A 432 -26.42 7.69 -18.63
N TYR A 433 -25.72 8.41 -17.74
CA TYR A 433 -24.89 7.80 -16.70
C TYR A 433 -25.70 6.94 -15.72
N ARG A 434 -26.92 7.35 -15.36
CA ARG A 434 -27.83 6.51 -14.57
C ARG A 434 -28.25 5.24 -15.33
N GLY A 435 -28.72 5.37 -16.58
CA GLY A 435 -29.13 4.21 -17.39
C GLY A 435 -27.99 3.21 -17.61
N ASN A 436 -26.79 3.72 -17.93
CA ASN A 436 -25.57 2.93 -18.06
C ASN A 436 -25.21 2.20 -16.75
N ALA A 437 -25.18 2.92 -15.62
CA ALA A 437 -24.85 2.33 -14.31
C ALA A 437 -25.86 1.24 -13.90
N SER A 438 -27.17 1.49 -14.02
CA SER A 438 -28.19 0.48 -13.75
C SER A 438 -28.08 -0.75 -14.66
N ALA A 439 -27.80 -0.55 -15.95
CA ALA A 439 -27.58 -1.64 -16.91
C ALA A 439 -26.21 -2.35 -16.73
N TYR A 440 -25.32 -1.82 -15.90
CA TYR A 440 -24.09 -2.49 -15.50
C TYR A 440 -24.24 -3.24 -14.17
N ILE A 441 -24.84 -2.61 -13.16
CA ILE A 441 -25.16 -3.24 -11.86
C ILE A 441 -25.95 -4.55 -12.08
N ALA A 442 -26.94 -4.56 -12.99
CA ALA A 442 -27.67 -5.77 -13.36
C ALA A 442 -26.79 -6.90 -13.93
N ARG A 443 -25.73 -6.59 -14.68
CA ARG A 443 -24.75 -7.59 -15.13
C ARG A 443 -23.77 -8.00 -14.03
N LEU A 444 -23.53 -7.12 -13.06
CA LEU A 444 -22.78 -7.47 -11.85
C LEU A 444 -23.59 -8.43 -10.97
N ASP A 445 -24.92 -8.29 -10.89
CA ASP A 445 -25.79 -9.31 -10.26
C ASP A 445 -25.62 -10.67 -10.96
N GLU A 446 -25.64 -10.72 -12.30
CA GLU A 446 -25.36 -11.94 -13.08
C GLU A 446 -23.91 -12.48 -12.94
N VAL A 447 -22.97 -11.69 -12.40
CA VAL A 447 -21.60 -12.11 -12.07
C VAL A 447 -21.55 -12.66 -10.65
N ASP A 448 -22.10 -11.94 -9.67
CA ASP A 448 -22.19 -12.35 -8.27
C ASP A 448 -22.86 -13.73 -8.14
N ASP A 449 -24.02 -13.89 -8.78
CA ASP A 449 -24.81 -15.12 -8.79
C ASP A 449 -24.06 -16.29 -9.48
N TYR A 450 -23.24 -15.99 -10.49
CA TYR A 450 -22.37 -16.97 -11.16
C TYR A 450 -21.17 -17.38 -10.30
N VAL A 451 -20.52 -16.43 -9.64
CA VAL A 451 -19.39 -16.66 -8.73
C VAL A 451 -19.86 -17.47 -7.52
N ALA A 452 -20.96 -17.06 -6.88
CA ALA A 452 -21.57 -17.74 -5.75
C ALA A 452 -21.94 -19.19 -6.07
N ARG A 453 -22.66 -19.43 -7.17
CA ARG A 453 -23.04 -20.80 -7.59
C ARG A 453 -21.83 -21.67 -7.95
N SER A 454 -20.81 -21.09 -8.60
CA SER A 454 -19.58 -21.82 -8.97
C SER A 454 -18.75 -22.19 -7.74
N ILE A 455 -18.60 -21.27 -6.77
CA ILE A 455 -17.88 -21.55 -5.51
C ILE A 455 -18.68 -22.51 -4.62
N ALA A 456 -20.02 -22.37 -4.53
CA ALA A 456 -20.87 -23.29 -3.78
C ALA A 456 -20.79 -24.75 -4.28
N SER A 457 -20.42 -24.97 -5.55
CA SER A 457 -20.18 -26.31 -6.11
C SER A 457 -18.95 -27.02 -5.51
N ILE A 458 -18.02 -26.27 -4.90
CA ILE A 458 -16.80 -26.80 -4.28
C ILE A 458 -17.18 -27.50 -2.96
N PRO A 459 -16.73 -28.74 -2.71
CA PRO A 459 -16.94 -29.42 -1.43
C PRO A 459 -16.35 -28.59 -0.28
N GLU A 460 -17.10 -28.38 0.80
CA GLU A 460 -16.74 -27.46 1.91
C GLU A 460 -15.30 -27.67 2.43
N ARG A 461 -14.92 -28.92 2.73
CA ARG A 461 -13.55 -29.28 3.16
C ARG A 461 -12.42 -28.85 2.20
N ASN A 462 -12.73 -28.60 0.92
CA ASN A 462 -11.78 -28.19 -0.11
C ASN A 462 -11.74 -26.66 -0.30
N ARG A 463 -12.56 -25.86 0.41
CA ARG A 463 -12.68 -24.39 0.19
C ARG A 463 -11.56 -23.55 0.78
N ASN A 464 -10.45 -24.19 1.17
CA ASN A 464 -9.23 -23.55 1.63
C ASN A 464 -8.47 -22.93 0.45
N LEU A 465 -8.42 -21.60 0.39
CA LEU A 465 -7.71 -20.80 -0.60
C LEU A 465 -6.27 -20.52 -0.12
N VAL A 466 -5.29 -20.82 -0.98
CA VAL A 466 -3.87 -20.51 -0.76
C VAL A 466 -3.31 -19.80 -2.00
N THR A 467 -2.77 -18.59 -1.81
CA THR A 467 -2.45 -17.64 -2.90
C THR A 467 -1.03 -17.10 -2.84
N THR A 468 -0.59 -16.43 -3.91
CA THR A 468 0.73 -15.79 -3.97
C THR A 468 0.85 -14.64 -2.97
N HIS A 469 -0.09 -13.69 -2.96
CA HIS A 469 -0.27 -12.68 -1.92
C HIS A 469 -1.73 -12.64 -1.40
N GLU A 470 -2.04 -11.70 -0.51
CA GLU A 470 -3.25 -11.67 0.31
C GLU A 470 -4.22 -10.55 -0.10
N ALA A 471 -4.93 -10.76 -1.20
CA ALA A 471 -5.96 -9.86 -1.75
C ALA A 471 -7.41 -10.40 -1.65
N TYR A 472 -7.59 -11.62 -1.16
CA TYR A 472 -8.82 -12.39 -1.40
C TYR A 472 -9.76 -12.46 -0.19
N GLY A 473 -9.62 -11.57 0.80
CA GLY A 473 -10.47 -11.52 1.99
C GLY A 473 -11.95 -11.31 1.64
N TYR A 474 -12.24 -10.33 0.79
CA TYR A 474 -13.59 -10.07 0.28
C TYR A 474 -14.18 -11.24 -0.51
N LEU A 475 -13.39 -11.90 -1.37
CA LEU A 475 -13.82 -13.09 -2.11
C LEU A 475 -14.21 -14.23 -1.14
N ALA A 476 -13.41 -14.40 -0.08
CA ALA A 476 -13.62 -15.45 0.90
C ALA A 476 -14.87 -15.21 1.75
N ASN A 477 -15.04 -14.00 2.28
CA ASN A 477 -16.20 -13.59 3.06
C ASN A 477 -17.50 -13.69 2.25
N ARG A 478 -17.54 -13.08 1.05
CA ARG A 478 -18.73 -13.00 0.19
C ARG A 478 -19.25 -14.36 -0.26
N TYR A 479 -18.36 -15.31 -0.55
CA TYR A 479 -18.70 -16.57 -1.22
C TYR A 479 -18.44 -17.84 -0.39
N GLY A 480 -17.93 -17.71 0.84
CA GLY A 480 -17.72 -18.84 1.76
C GLY A 480 -16.52 -19.71 1.40
N LEU A 481 -15.36 -19.08 1.21
CA LEU A 481 -14.04 -19.73 1.20
C LEU A 481 -13.28 -19.41 2.50
N ASP A 482 -12.28 -20.22 2.84
CA ASP A 482 -11.37 -19.96 3.96
C ASP A 482 -10.00 -19.53 3.40
N VAL A 483 -9.45 -18.38 3.79
CA VAL A 483 -8.07 -18.00 3.40
C VAL A 483 -7.08 -18.73 4.31
N ALA A 484 -6.54 -19.85 3.82
CA ALA A 484 -5.66 -20.74 4.58
C ALA A 484 -4.19 -20.27 4.61
N GLY A 485 -3.83 -19.27 3.80
CA GLY A 485 -2.56 -18.55 3.88
C GLY A 485 -2.03 -18.01 2.55
N SER A 486 -1.18 -16.99 2.63
CA SER A 486 -0.44 -16.41 1.51
C SER A 486 1.04 -16.84 1.54
N VAL A 487 1.70 -16.85 0.37
CA VAL A 487 2.97 -17.58 0.19
C VAL A 487 4.20 -16.69 0.08
N SER A 488 4.06 -15.48 -0.46
CA SER A 488 5.13 -14.49 -0.40
C SER A 488 4.61 -13.15 0.13
N PRO A 489 5.25 -12.58 1.15
CA PRO A 489 4.99 -11.21 1.62
C PRO A 489 5.45 -10.11 0.66
N SER A 490 6.01 -10.50 -0.49
CA SER A 490 7.01 -9.71 -1.20
C SER A 490 7.04 -10.04 -2.71
N PRO A 491 6.22 -9.40 -3.57
CA PRO A 491 6.32 -9.55 -5.02
C PRO A 491 7.76 -9.35 -5.52
N GLY A 492 8.28 -10.33 -6.28
CA GLY A 492 9.63 -10.25 -6.88
C GLY A 492 10.78 -10.99 -6.16
N GLN A 493 10.62 -11.53 -4.95
CA GLN A 493 11.69 -12.35 -4.30
C GLN A 493 11.45 -13.87 -4.36
N GLU A 494 12.54 -14.61 -4.58
CA GLU A 494 12.60 -16.06 -4.51
C GLU A 494 13.05 -16.49 -3.09
N PRO A 495 12.22 -17.20 -2.30
CA PRO A 495 12.51 -17.56 -0.92
C PRO A 495 13.53 -18.68 -0.82
N SER A 496 14.17 -18.81 0.35
CA SER A 496 15.22 -19.81 0.57
C SER A 496 14.70 -21.24 0.44
N LEU A 497 15.62 -22.18 0.24
CA LEU A 497 15.31 -23.62 0.25
C LEU A 497 14.71 -24.08 1.59
N ALA A 498 14.99 -23.39 2.70
CA ALA A 498 14.39 -23.69 4.00
C ALA A 498 12.92 -23.25 4.06
N GLU A 499 12.59 -22.07 3.52
CA GLU A 499 11.23 -21.54 3.45
C GLU A 499 10.37 -22.35 2.47
N ARG A 500 10.87 -22.64 1.26
CA ARG A 500 10.21 -23.56 0.30
C ARG A 500 9.89 -24.92 0.93
N ARG A 501 10.79 -25.47 1.76
CA ARG A 501 10.57 -26.74 2.48
C ARG A 501 9.55 -26.64 3.62
N ARG A 502 9.53 -25.54 4.37
CA ARG A 502 8.52 -25.27 5.41
C ARG A 502 7.14 -25.14 4.80
N LEU A 503 7.01 -24.29 3.77
CA LEU A 503 5.77 -24.11 3.03
C LEU A 503 5.29 -25.42 2.40
N ALA A 504 6.17 -26.19 1.76
CA ALA A 504 5.81 -27.50 1.22
C ALA A 504 5.40 -28.52 2.29
N ALA A 505 5.69 -28.29 3.58
CA ALA A 505 5.11 -29.05 4.69
C ALA A 505 3.72 -28.54 5.05
N THR A 506 3.55 -27.22 5.25
CA THR A 506 2.24 -26.59 5.49
C THR A 506 1.21 -26.96 4.42
N LEU A 507 1.58 -26.95 3.13
CA LEU A 507 0.71 -27.36 2.03
C LEU A 507 0.27 -28.84 2.09
N ARG A 508 1.12 -29.73 2.62
CA ARG A 508 0.77 -31.14 2.85
C ARG A 508 -0.14 -31.31 4.06
N ASP A 509 0.12 -30.58 5.13
CA ASP A 509 -0.68 -30.66 6.37
C ASP A 509 -2.08 -30.05 6.18
N LEU A 510 -2.21 -28.99 5.37
CA LEU A 510 -3.50 -28.39 4.96
C LEU A 510 -4.34 -29.28 4.02
N ASN A 511 -3.75 -30.32 3.40
CA ASN A 511 -4.42 -31.23 2.47
C ASN A 511 -5.17 -30.53 1.30
N VAL A 512 -4.70 -29.35 0.88
CA VAL A 512 -5.33 -28.56 -0.19
C VAL A 512 -5.20 -29.23 -1.57
N PRO A 513 -6.26 -29.27 -2.41
CA PRO A 513 -6.17 -29.81 -3.76
C PRO A 513 -5.24 -29.02 -4.70
N ALA A 514 -5.23 -27.69 -4.55
CA ALA A 514 -4.47 -26.78 -5.39
C ALA A 514 -4.08 -25.49 -4.65
N VAL A 515 -3.05 -24.82 -5.15
CA VAL A 515 -2.66 -23.44 -4.83
C VAL A 515 -2.87 -22.53 -6.04
N PHE A 516 -3.02 -21.24 -5.78
CA PHE A 516 -3.38 -20.24 -6.78
C PHE A 516 -2.27 -19.22 -6.97
N ILE A 517 -1.96 -18.91 -8.23
CA ILE A 517 -0.91 -17.98 -8.65
C ILE A 517 -1.53 -16.79 -9.37
N GLU A 518 -1.23 -15.57 -8.93
CA GLU A 518 -1.63 -14.37 -9.65
C GLU A 518 -1.00 -14.30 -11.06
N GLN A 519 -1.70 -13.66 -11.99
CA GLN A 519 -1.21 -13.41 -13.35
C GLN A 519 -0.57 -12.01 -13.51
N THR A 520 -0.36 -11.28 -12.40
CA THR A 520 0.37 -10.01 -12.35
C THR A 520 1.88 -10.25 -12.54
N ALA A 521 2.63 -9.23 -12.94
CA ALA A 521 4.06 -9.32 -13.29
C ALA A 521 5.00 -9.41 -12.07
N GLY A 522 4.72 -10.30 -11.11
CA GLY A 522 5.51 -10.52 -9.89
C GLY A 522 6.34 -11.80 -9.88
N GLY A 523 7.60 -11.73 -9.43
CA GLY A 523 8.52 -12.88 -9.39
C GLY A 523 8.14 -13.99 -8.37
N THR A 524 7.15 -13.75 -7.52
CA THR A 524 6.67 -14.66 -6.46
C THR A 524 5.93 -15.88 -7.00
N ALA A 525 5.45 -15.80 -8.25
CA ALA A 525 4.79 -16.90 -8.93
C ALA A 525 5.63 -18.20 -8.96
N GLN A 526 6.96 -18.12 -9.04
CA GLN A 526 7.80 -19.33 -9.08
C GLN A 526 7.91 -20.00 -7.69
N SER A 527 7.97 -19.20 -6.64
CA SER A 527 8.13 -19.62 -5.25
C SER A 527 7.04 -20.60 -4.79
N LEU A 528 5.79 -20.30 -5.16
CA LEU A 528 4.63 -21.13 -4.85
C LEU A 528 4.56 -22.37 -5.75
N ARG A 529 4.90 -22.25 -7.05
CA ARG A 529 4.99 -23.39 -7.98
C ARG A 529 5.98 -24.45 -7.47
N ASP A 530 7.17 -24.03 -7.03
CA ASP A 530 8.18 -24.92 -6.45
C ASP A 530 7.68 -25.63 -5.20
N ALA A 531 7.06 -24.90 -4.27
CA ALA A 531 6.59 -25.46 -3.01
C ALA A 531 5.39 -26.42 -3.20
N ALA A 532 4.48 -26.10 -4.12
CA ALA A 532 3.38 -26.99 -4.50
C ALA A 532 3.90 -28.26 -5.20
N GLN A 533 4.90 -28.14 -6.09
CA GLN A 533 5.56 -29.30 -6.70
C GLN A 533 6.26 -30.20 -5.65
N LEU A 534 6.88 -29.61 -4.63
CA LEU A 534 7.46 -30.34 -3.48
C LEU A 534 6.41 -30.91 -2.52
N ALA A 535 5.18 -30.40 -2.53
CA ALA A 535 4.06 -30.90 -1.73
C ALA A 535 3.23 -31.97 -2.46
N GLY A 536 3.28 -32.01 -3.80
CA GLY A 536 2.39 -32.82 -4.63
C GLY A 536 1.02 -32.17 -4.90
N VAL A 537 0.91 -30.85 -4.69
CA VAL A 537 -0.33 -30.07 -4.78
C VAL A 537 -0.49 -29.43 -6.17
N GLY A 538 -1.73 -29.32 -6.66
CA GLY A 538 -2.03 -28.70 -7.95
C GLY A 538 -1.71 -27.20 -7.98
N VAL A 539 -1.56 -26.62 -9.18
CA VAL A 539 -1.31 -25.19 -9.36
C VAL A 539 -2.28 -24.60 -10.38
N ALA A 540 -2.93 -23.49 -10.04
CA ALA A 540 -3.97 -22.84 -10.82
C ALA A 540 -3.72 -21.32 -10.97
N PRO A 541 -4.27 -20.65 -12.00
CA PRO A 541 -4.25 -19.20 -12.09
C PRO A 541 -5.33 -18.56 -11.21
N ILE A 542 -5.07 -17.35 -10.74
CA ILE A 542 -6.06 -16.42 -10.17
C ILE A 542 -5.71 -14.99 -10.62
N TRP A 543 -6.65 -14.06 -10.55
CA TRP A 543 -6.50 -12.67 -10.95
C TRP A 543 -6.87 -11.76 -9.78
N GLY A 544 -5.94 -10.88 -9.39
CA GLY A 544 -6.11 -9.89 -8.33
C GLY A 544 -6.28 -8.49 -8.91
N ASP A 545 -5.19 -7.72 -8.89
CA ASP A 545 -5.21 -6.25 -8.90
C ASP A 545 -5.05 -5.65 -10.30
N ALA A 546 -4.63 -6.47 -11.27
CA ALA A 546 -4.46 -6.09 -12.66
C ALA A 546 -5.02 -7.13 -13.64
N PHE A 547 -5.57 -6.59 -14.72
CA PHE A 547 -6.00 -7.34 -15.89
C PHE A 547 -4.82 -7.94 -16.68
N THR A 548 -5.12 -8.94 -17.49
CA THR A 548 -4.18 -9.60 -18.40
C THR A 548 -4.81 -9.81 -19.78
N PRO A 549 -4.02 -10.02 -20.86
CA PRO A 549 -4.58 -10.33 -22.17
C PRO A 549 -5.57 -11.51 -22.13
N GLY A 550 -6.84 -11.23 -22.49
CA GLY A 550 -7.95 -12.20 -22.45
C GLY A 550 -8.81 -12.18 -21.17
N VAL A 551 -8.34 -11.52 -20.10
CA VAL A 551 -9.08 -11.27 -18.84
C VAL A 551 -8.92 -9.79 -18.51
N ASN A 552 -9.66 -8.95 -19.23
CA ASN A 552 -9.48 -7.50 -19.30
C ASN A 552 -10.75 -6.67 -19.08
N THR A 553 -11.77 -7.26 -18.46
CA THR A 553 -12.90 -6.56 -17.84
C THR A 553 -13.12 -7.14 -16.44
N TYR A 554 -13.77 -6.37 -15.57
CA TYR A 554 -14.08 -6.83 -14.21
C TYR A 554 -15.01 -8.06 -14.22
N GLU A 555 -15.99 -8.09 -15.14
CA GLU A 555 -16.88 -9.24 -15.34
C GLU A 555 -16.09 -10.52 -15.72
N LEU A 556 -15.09 -10.40 -16.60
CA LEU A 556 -14.23 -11.53 -16.98
C LEU A 556 -13.32 -11.97 -15.85
N LEU A 557 -12.76 -11.03 -15.08
CA LEU A 557 -11.88 -11.31 -13.93
C LEU A 557 -12.60 -12.16 -12.88
N MET A 558 -13.79 -11.74 -12.46
CA MET A 558 -14.56 -12.44 -11.42
C MET A 558 -15.07 -13.80 -11.90
N ARG A 559 -15.55 -13.89 -13.16
CA ARG A 559 -15.92 -15.18 -13.77
C ARG A 559 -14.70 -16.11 -13.84
N ALA A 560 -13.56 -15.66 -14.36
CA ALA A 560 -12.34 -16.48 -14.50
C ALA A 560 -11.79 -16.98 -13.15
N ASN A 561 -11.87 -16.16 -12.09
CA ASN A 561 -11.53 -16.57 -10.72
C ASN A 561 -12.41 -17.72 -10.23
N ALA A 562 -13.74 -17.54 -10.27
CA ALA A 562 -14.70 -18.57 -9.84
C ALA A 562 -14.53 -19.88 -10.63
N ASP A 563 -14.28 -19.76 -11.92
CA ASP A 563 -14.09 -20.83 -12.88
C ASP A 563 -12.79 -21.63 -12.61
N SER A 564 -11.72 -20.93 -12.21
CA SER A 564 -10.45 -21.53 -11.76
C SER A 564 -10.60 -22.23 -10.41
N LEU A 565 -11.20 -21.56 -9.42
CA LEU A 565 -11.46 -22.10 -8.08
C LEU A 565 -12.32 -23.37 -8.16
N ALA A 566 -13.41 -23.34 -8.92
CA ALA A 566 -14.32 -24.47 -9.08
C ALA A 566 -13.62 -25.70 -9.71
N ARG A 567 -12.81 -25.52 -10.77
CA ARG A 567 -12.03 -26.63 -11.36
C ARG A 567 -11.00 -27.18 -10.39
N SER A 568 -10.22 -26.31 -9.78
CA SER A 568 -9.01 -26.69 -9.05
C SER A 568 -9.26 -27.21 -7.64
N LEU A 569 -10.38 -26.84 -7.02
CA LEU A 569 -10.80 -27.34 -5.71
C LEU A 569 -11.85 -28.47 -5.80
N GLY A 570 -12.13 -28.99 -7.00
CA GLY A 570 -12.99 -30.17 -7.20
C GLY A 570 -14.50 -29.90 -7.14
N GLY A 571 -14.91 -28.66 -7.40
CA GLY A 571 -16.28 -28.31 -7.76
C GLY A 571 -16.54 -28.49 -9.26
N LYS A 572 -17.45 -27.67 -9.80
CA LYS A 572 -17.81 -27.61 -11.22
C LYS A 572 -18.06 -26.17 -11.66
N PRO A 573 -17.36 -25.66 -12.67
CA PRO A 573 -17.82 -24.53 -13.46
C PRO A 573 -19.29 -24.66 -13.87
N LEU A 574 -20.01 -23.55 -13.84
CA LEU A 574 -21.22 -23.39 -14.63
C LEU A 574 -20.82 -23.18 -16.10
N GLY A 575 -21.43 -23.91 -17.03
CA GLY A 575 -21.25 -23.61 -18.44
C GLY A 575 -21.89 -22.26 -18.82
N GLU A 576 -21.54 -21.71 -19.98
CA GLU A 576 -22.17 -20.48 -20.52
C GLU A 576 -23.70 -20.61 -20.72
N HIS A 577 -24.23 -21.83 -20.64
CA HIS A 577 -25.66 -22.15 -20.74
C HIS A 577 -26.37 -22.37 -19.39
N ASP A 578 -25.64 -22.41 -18.26
CA ASP A 578 -26.20 -22.64 -16.92
C ASP A 578 -26.47 -21.34 -16.13
N ALA A 579 -26.18 -20.17 -16.72
CA ALA A 579 -26.56 -18.86 -16.22
C ALA A 579 -28.09 -18.65 -16.34
N PRO A 580 -28.76 -18.02 -15.35
CA PRO A 580 -30.22 -17.98 -15.31
C PRO A 580 -30.78 -16.83 -16.17
N GLY A 581 -31.04 -17.11 -17.45
CA GLY A 581 -31.81 -16.22 -18.33
C GLY A 581 -31.07 -15.79 -19.60
N ARG A 582 -31.62 -16.21 -20.76
CA ARG A 582 -31.46 -15.59 -22.08
C ARG A 582 -32.84 -15.53 -22.74
#